data_AF-A0A957KU66-F1
#
_entry.id   AF-A0A957KU66-F1
#
_cell.length_a   1.000
_cell.length_b   1.000
_cell.length_c   1.000
_cell.angle_alpha   90.00
_cell.angle_beta   90.00
_cell.angle_gamma   90.00
#
_symmetry.space_group_name_H-M   'P 1'
#
loop_
_entity.id
_entity.type
_entity.pdbx_description
1 polymer ?
#
loop_
_entity_poly.entity_id
_entity_poly.type
_entity_poly.pdbx_seq_one_letter_code
_entity_poly.pdbx_strand_id
1 'polypeptide(L)'
;MPTLYVQLLGDFGLTYDDDRGVTVNQARQQALIAYLLLHRGAPQARQRVAFLFWPDTSEAQAQTNLRQLLHHLRRAWPDCADYIHVEPRTIAWQKGAPCNVDLVAFTKAAAEASAAVRQGRTDMARTACAQAVDLYRGEFLPASYDEWLLAERERLRQAFLDTLEHLVILCENERDYPAAVQYAQRFLRADPLHETTYRRLMRLYA
;
A
#
# COMPACT_ATOMS: atom_id res chain seq x y z
N MET A 1 -17.77 3.12 -16.77
CA MET A 1 -16.88 2.15 -16.10
C MET A 1 -16.77 2.58 -14.65
N PRO A 2 -17.18 1.74 -13.69
CA PRO A 2 -17.20 2.09 -12.27
C PRO A 2 -15.80 2.35 -11.73
N THR A 3 -15.67 3.20 -10.72
CA THR A 3 -14.38 3.44 -10.06
C THR A 3 -14.05 2.25 -9.17
N LEU A 4 -12.83 1.72 -9.31
CA LEU A 4 -12.34 0.62 -8.46
C LEU A 4 -11.55 1.16 -7.27
N TYR A 5 -11.90 0.75 -6.06
CA TYR A 5 -11.13 0.98 -4.85
C TYR A 5 -10.32 -0.27 -4.54
N VAL A 6 -9.00 -0.08 -4.40
CA VAL A 6 -8.04 -1.15 -4.13
C VAL A 6 -7.40 -0.90 -2.77
N GLN A 7 -7.50 -1.90 -1.91
CA GLN A 7 -6.85 -1.94 -0.61
C GLN A 7 -5.63 -2.86 -0.69
N LEU A 8 -4.47 -2.32 -0.40
CA LEU A 8 -3.17 -2.99 -0.43
C LEU A 8 -2.44 -2.90 0.93
N LEU A 9 -2.81 -1.95 1.79
CA LEU A 9 -2.22 -1.74 3.12
C LEU A 9 -3.07 -2.45 4.18
N GLY A 10 -2.62 -3.63 4.63
CA GLY A 10 -3.41 -4.55 5.43
C GLY A 10 -4.07 -5.61 4.55
N ASP A 11 -5.33 -5.94 4.83
CA ASP A 11 -6.06 -6.95 4.07
C ASP A 11 -6.30 -6.48 2.63
N PHE A 12 -6.04 -7.38 1.68
CA PHE A 12 -6.27 -7.09 0.27
C PHE A 12 -7.77 -6.99 -0.02
N GLY A 13 -8.16 -5.91 -0.70
CA GLY A 13 -9.55 -5.65 -1.06
C GLY A 13 -9.70 -5.03 -2.44
N LEU A 14 -10.77 -5.42 -3.14
CA LEU A 14 -11.21 -4.82 -4.38
C LEU A 14 -12.71 -4.56 -4.28
N THR A 15 -13.12 -3.30 -4.36
CA THR A 15 -14.52 -2.88 -4.31
C THR A 15 -14.80 -1.85 -5.38
N TYR A 16 -15.96 -1.91 -6.01
CA TYR A 16 -16.42 -0.85 -6.90
C TYR A 16 -17.07 0.29 -6.10
N ASP A 17 -17.33 1.41 -6.76
CA ASP A 17 -18.05 2.57 -6.19
C ASP A 17 -19.51 2.29 -5.84
N ASP A 18 -20.09 1.21 -6.35
CA ASP A 18 -21.42 0.69 -6.03
C ASP A 18 -21.42 -0.38 -4.90
N ASP A 19 -20.33 -0.45 -4.12
CA ASP A 19 -20.09 -1.41 -3.03
C ASP A 19 -20.04 -2.89 -3.45
N ARG A 20 -20.03 -3.18 -4.76
CA ARG A 20 -19.83 -4.54 -5.25
C ARG A 20 -18.37 -4.96 -5.01
N GLY A 21 -18.17 -5.98 -4.17
CA GLY A 21 -16.85 -6.56 -3.91
C GLY A 21 -16.39 -7.51 -5.00
N VAL A 22 -15.08 -7.60 -5.23
CA VAL A 22 -14.43 -8.61 -6.08
C VAL A 22 -13.62 -9.55 -5.21
N THR A 23 -13.88 -10.85 -5.33
CA THR A 23 -13.18 -11.87 -4.53
C THR A 23 -11.93 -12.35 -5.25
N VAL A 24 -10.76 -11.92 -4.80
CA VAL A 24 -9.45 -12.39 -5.27
C VAL A 24 -8.66 -12.90 -4.07
N ASN A 25 -8.80 -14.19 -3.77
CA ASN A 25 -8.26 -14.78 -2.53
C ASN A 25 -6.84 -15.32 -2.65
N GLN A 26 -6.32 -15.49 -3.88
CA GLN A 26 -4.98 -16.05 -4.06
C GLN A 26 -3.92 -14.95 -3.94
N ALA A 27 -3.01 -15.08 -2.96
CA ALA A 27 -1.94 -14.12 -2.71
C ALA A 27 -1.14 -13.75 -3.99
N ARG A 28 -0.89 -14.73 -4.87
CA ARG A 28 -0.17 -14.50 -6.13
C ARG A 28 -0.96 -13.68 -7.15
N GLN A 29 -2.30 -13.75 -7.14
CA GLN A 29 -3.16 -12.89 -7.96
C GLN A 29 -3.15 -11.46 -7.41
N GLN A 30 -3.25 -11.31 -6.09
CA GLN A 30 -3.16 -10.02 -5.39
C GLN A 30 -1.83 -9.33 -5.65
N ALA A 31 -0.72 -10.08 -5.56
CA ALA A 31 0.63 -9.60 -5.85
C ALA A 31 0.76 -9.11 -7.30
N LEU A 32 0.17 -9.81 -8.28
CA LEU A 32 0.17 -9.37 -9.68
C LEU A 32 -0.59 -8.06 -9.86
N ILE A 33 -1.77 -7.94 -9.24
CA ILE A 33 -2.57 -6.71 -9.30
C ILE A 33 -1.78 -5.54 -8.69
N ALA A 34 -1.22 -5.72 -7.50
CA ALA A 34 -0.42 -4.70 -6.85
C ALA A 34 0.82 -4.31 -7.68
N TYR A 35 1.52 -5.29 -8.25
CA TYR A 35 2.67 -5.04 -9.12
C TYR A 35 2.29 -4.15 -10.31
N LEU A 36 1.19 -4.46 -10.98
CA LEU A 36 0.69 -3.65 -12.11
C LEU A 36 0.21 -2.27 -11.66
N LEU A 37 -0.36 -2.15 -10.45
CA LEU A 37 -0.78 -0.88 -9.86
C LEU A 37 0.42 0.03 -9.52
N LEU A 38 1.52 -0.54 -9.03
CA LEU A 38 2.76 0.18 -8.77
C LEU A 38 3.43 0.67 -10.06
N HIS A 39 3.26 -0.08 -11.16
CA HIS A 39 3.81 0.25 -12.47
C HIS A 39 2.75 0.83 -13.43
N ARG A 40 1.73 1.52 -12.89
CA ARG A 40 0.63 2.10 -13.67
C ARG A 40 1.17 3.02 -14.77
N GLY A 41 0.60 2.87 -15.96
CA GLY A 41 0.94 3.69 -17.14
C GLY A 41 2.15 3.19 -17.93
N ALA A 42 2.84 2.15 -17.49
CA ALA A 42 3.93 1.53 -18.22
C ALA A 42 3.64 0.05 -18.50
N PRO A 43 3.52 -0.38 -19.78
CA PRO A 43 3.41 -1.80 -20.12
C PRO A 43 4.61 -2.60 -19.63
N GLN A 44 4.34 -3.71 -18.94
CA GLN A 44 5.35 -4.60 -18.40
C GLN A 44 5.55 -5.80 -19.31
N ALA A 45 6.80 -6.16 -19.61
CA ALA A 45 7.10 -7.34 -20.41
C ALA A 45 6.65 -8.60 -19.67
N ARG A 46 5.84 -9.45 -20.31
CA ARG A 46 5.32 -10.68 -19.69
C ARG A 46 6.42 -11.62 -19.21
N GLN A 47 7.52 -11.70 -19.97
CA GLN A 47 8.69 -12.48 -19.62
C GLN A 47 9.32 -11.97 -18.31
N ARG A 48 9.50 -10.65 -18.17
CA ARG A 48 10.03 -10.03 -16.95
C ARG A 48 9.12 -10.30 -15.75
N VAL A 49 7.80 -10.11 -15.89
CA VAL A 49 6.84 -10.37 -14.82
C VAL A 49 6.83 -11.86 -14.43
N ALA A 50 6.91 -12.75 -15.41
CA ALA A 50 6.98 -14.19 -15.16
C ALA A 50 8.21 -14.57 -14.33
N PHE A 51 9.40 -14.11 -14.72
CA PHE A 51 10.62 -14.38 -13.95
C PHE A 51 10.63 -13.74 -12.57
N LEU A 52 10.04 -12.55 -12.41
CA LEU A 52 9.91 -11.90 -11.11
C LEU A 52 9.04 -12.73 -10.14
N PHE A 53 7.98 -13.35 -10.65
CA PHE A 53 7.01 -14.10 -9.84
C PHE A 53 7.39 -15.57 -9.63
N TRP A 54 8.25 -16.13 -10.49
CA TRP A 54 8.75 -17.50 -10.41
C TRP A 54 10.25 -17.57 -10.76
N PRO A 55 11.11 -16.97 -9.91
CA PRO A 55 12.55 -16.87 -10.20
C PRO A 55 13.24 -18.23 -10.30
N ASP A 56 12.77 -19.23 -9.55
CA ASP A 56 13.39 -20.57 -9.47
C ASP A 56 12.88 -21.54 -10.55
N THR A 57 12.28 -21.04 -11.63
CA THR A 57 11.71 -21.88 -12.70
C THR A 57 12.34 -21.59 -14.05
N SER A 58 12.27 -22.56 -14.96
CA SER A 58 12.67 -22.34 -16.35
C SER A 58 11.79 -21.27 -17.00
N GLU A 59 12.32 -20.59 -18.02
CA GLU A 59 11.59 -19.54 -18.72
C GLU A 59 10.20 -20.00 -19.22
N ALA A 60 10.15 -21.17 -19.86
CA ALA A 60 8.93 -21.73 -20.40
C ALA A 60 7.91 -22.04 -19.28
N GLN A 61 8.39 -22.48 -18.11
CA GLN A 61 7.55 -22.75 -16.96
C GLN A 61 7.03 -21.45 -16.35
N ALA A 62 7.87 -20.44 -16.14
CA ALA A 62 7.49 -19.13 -15.61
C ALA A 62 6.40 -18.48 -16.49
N GLN A 63 6.58 -18.49 -17.82
CA GLN A 63 5.59 -17.95 -18.75
C GLN A 63 4.28 -18.75 -18.74
N THR A 64 4.35 -20.08 -18.55
CA THR A 64 3.17 -20.93 -18.41
C THR A 64 2.42 -20.62 -17.11
N ASN A 65 3.12 -20.47 -16.01
CA ASN A 65 2.53 -20.09 -14.71
C ASN A 65 1.86 -18.71 -14.80
N LEU A 66 2.49 -17.73 -15.47
CA LEU A 66 1.88 -16.41 -15.67
C LEU A 66 0.58 -16.51 -16.50
N ARG A 67 0.57 -17.33 -17.56
CA ARG A 67 -0.65 -17.55 -18.36
C ARG A 67 -1.78 -18.15 -17.51
N GLN A 68 -1.48 -19.15 -16.68
CA GLN A 68 -2.46 -19.77 -15.78
C GLN A 68 -2.97 -18.77 -14.73
N LEU A 69 -2.06 -17.99 -14.13
CA LEU A 69 -2.41 -16.95 -13.16
C LEU A 69 -3.39 -15.94 -13.75
N LEU A 70 -3.12 -15.45 -14.97
CA LEU A 70 -3.99 -14.53 -15.69
C LEU A 70 -5.35 -15.15 -16.04
N HIS A 71 -5.36 -16.42 -16.45
CA HIS A 71 -6.59 -17.14 -16.71
C HIS A 71 -7.46 -17.26 -15.45
N HIS A 72 -6.87 -17.64 -14.32
CA HIS A 72 -7.58 -17.73 -13.03
C HIS A 72 -8.02 -16.35 -12.53
N LEU A 73 -7.20 -15.33 -12.71
CA LEU A 73 -7.55 -13.96 -12.33
C LEU A 73 -8.78 -13.47 -13.09
N ARG A 74 -8.87 -13.70 -14.41
CA ARG A 74 -10.05 -13.34 -15.20
C ARG A 74 -11.32 -14.09 -14.78
N ARG A 75 -11.19 -15.31 -14.26
CA ARG A 75 -12.33 -16.07 -13.72
C ARG A 75 -12.80 -15.55 -12.37
N ALA A 76 -11.86 -15.12 -11.52
CA ALA A 76 -12.15 -14.56 -10.20
C ALA A 76 -12.67 -13.10 -10.29
N TRP A 77 -12.22 -12.36 -11.29
CA TRP A 77 -12.59 -10.98 -11.53
C TRP A 77 -13.07 -10.80 -12.99
N PRO A 78 -14.38 -10.92 -13.25
CA PRO A 78 -14.93 -10.86 -14.61
C PRO A 78 -14.61 -9.57 -15.36
N ASP A 79 -14.68 -8.42 -14.68
CA ASP A 79 -14.42 -7.10 -15.29
C ASP A 79 -12.90 -6.80 -15.37
N CYS A 80 -12.02 -7.77 -15.08
CA CYS A 80 -10.56 -7.62 -15.12
C CYS A 80 -10.05 -7.04 -16.45
N ALA A 81 -10.72 -7.36 -17.57
CA ALA A 81 -10.33 -6.85 -18.89
C ALA A 81 -10.45 -5.33 -19.02
N ASP A 82 -11.33 -4.68 -18.24
CA ASP A 82 -11.50 -3.23 -18.25
C ASP A 82 -10.34 -2.51 -17.54
N TYR A 83 -9.65 -3.21 -16.63
CA TYR A 83 -8.60 -2.65 -15.77
C TYR A 83 -7.20 -3.16 -16.12
N ILE A 84 -7.07 -4.37 -16.69
CA ILE A 84 -5.79 -5.00 -17.03
C ILE A 84 -5.78 -5.37 -18.50
N HIS A 85 -4.95 -4.67 -19.26
CA HIS A 85 -4.68 -4.99 -20.66
C HIS A 85 -3.60 -6.06 -20.76
N VAL A 86 -3.91 -7.13 -21.48
CA VAL A 86 -3.02 -8.27 -21.68
C VAL A 86 -2.81 -8.46 -23.17
N GLU A 87 -1.60 -8.19 -23.62
CA GLU A 87 -1.15 -8.38 -25.00
C GLU A 87 -0.26 -9.64 -25.11
N PRO A 88 0.14 -10.07 -26.33
CA PRO A 88 1.02 -11.23 -26.48
C PRO A 88 2.36 -11.08 -25.77
N ARG A 89 2.91 -9.86 -25.69
CA ARG A 89 4.24 -9.59 -25.11
C ARG A 89 4.21 -8.76 -23.83
N THR A 90 3.14 -8.00 -23.61
CA THR A 90 3.04 -7.06 -22.49
C THR A 90 1.80 -7.33 -21.64
N ILE A 91 1.85 -6.84 -20.41
CA ILE A 91 0.72 -6.73 -19.51
C ILE A 91 0.79 -5.36 -18.83
N ALA A 92 -0.34 -4.67 -18.73
CA ALA A 92 -0.39 -3.33 -18.19
C ALA A 92 -1.68 -3.12 -17.41
N TRP A 93 -1.61 -2.28 -16.36
CA TRP A 93 -2.83 -1.64 -15.87
C TRP A 93 -3.31 -0.63 -16.92
N GLN A 94 -4.60 -0.68 -17.24
CA GLN A 94 -5.22 0.11 -18.30
C GLN A 94 -5.11 1.61 -17.99
N LYS A 95 -4.59 2.37 -18.96
CA LYS A 95 -4.47 3.83 -18.83
C LYS A 95 -5.88 4.45 -18.85
N GLY A 96 -6.20 5.24 -17.84
CA GLY A 96 -7.52 5.87 -17.71
C GLY A 96 -8.59 5.03 -17.03
N ALA A 97 -8.29 3.78 -16.66
CA ALA A 97 -9.18 2.99 -15.81
C ALA A 97 -9.33 3.69 -14.43
N PRO A 98 -10.54 4.14 -14.04
CA PRO A 98 -10.76 4.83 -12.78
C PRO A 98 -10.48 3.88 -11.63
N CYS A 99 -9.43 4.17 -10.87
CA CYS A 99 -9.00 3.32 -9.77
C CYS A 99 -8.25 4.12 -8.70
N ASN A 100 -8.76 4.02 -7.47
CA ASN A 100 -8.21 4.57 -6.25
C ASN A 100 -7.46 3.47 -5.49
N VAL A 101 -6.22 3.74 -5.10
CA VAL A 101 -5.38 2.78 -4.38
C VAL A 101 -4.95 3.42 -3.07
N ASP A 102 -5.25 2.77 -1.95
CA ASP A 102 -4.90 3.24 -0.60
C ASP A 102 -3.40 3.51 -0.45
N LEU A 103 -2.53 2.67 -1.03
CA LEU A 103 -1.08 2.83 -1.04
C LEU A 103 -0.63 4.12 -1.74
N VAL A 104 -1.28 4.48 -2.85
CA VAL A 104 -0.99 5.73 -3.58
C VAL A 104 -1.46 6.93 -2.76
N ALA A 105 -2.65 6.84 -2.15
CA ALA A 105 -3.16 7.88 -1.28
C ALA A 105 -2.27 8.08 -0.03
N PHE A 106 -1.82 6.98 0.58
CA PHE A 106 -0.91 6.98 1.72
C PHE A 106 0.41 7.65 1.37
N THR A 107 1.05 7.22 0.28
CA THR A 107 2.35 7.76 -0.15
C THR A 107 2.26 9.26 -0.43
N LYS A 108 1.16 9.70 -1.06
CA LYS A 108 0.90 11.13 -1.31
C LYS A 108 0.72 11.90 0.01
N ALA A 109 -0.14 11.43 0.90
CA ALA A 109 -0.41 12.10 2.17
C ALA A 109 0.84 12.17 3.06
N ALA A 110 1.66 11.11 3.10
CA ALA A 110 2.93 11.10 3.84
C ALA A 110 3.94 12.11 3.26
N ALA A 111 4.01 12.24 1.93
CA ALA A 111 4.87 13.23 1.29
C ALA A 111 4.40 14.66 1.56
N GLU A 112 3.09 14.91 1.51
CA GLU A 112 2.46 16.20 1.85
C GLU A 112 2.69 16.57 3.31
N ALA A 113 2.54 15.62 4.23
CA ALA A 113 2.86 15.75 5.64
C ALA A 113 4.32 16.20 5.85
N SER A 114 5.26 15.44 5.27
CA SER A 114 6.69 15.74 5.37
C SER A 114 7.03 17.13 4.80
N ALA A 115 6.40 17.53 3.69
CA ALA A 115 6.58 18.86 3.10
C ALA A 115 6.00 19.97 4.00
N ALA A 116 4.81 19.78 4.57
CA ALA A 116 4.18 20.74 5.46
C ALA A 116 4.97 20.93 6.77
N VAL A 117 5.52 19.85 7.34
CA VAL A 117 6.41 19.91 8.50
C VAL A 117 7.65 20.74 8.20
N ARG A 118 8.35 20.49 7.08
CA ARG A 118 9.52 21.28 6.67
C ARG A 118 9.21 22.76 6.46
N GLN A 119 7.98 23.09 6.05
CA GLN A 119 7.55 24.46 5.82
C GLN A 119 6.95 25.13 7.06
N GLY A 120 6.88 24.45 8.21
CA GLY A 120 6.29 24.97 9.44
C GLY A 120 4.77 25.19 9.34
N ARG A 121 4.08 24.51 8.42
CA ARG A 121 2.63 24.63 8.22
C ARG A 121 1.89 23.62 9.09
N THR A 122 1.80 23.90 10.38
CA THR A 122 1.29 22.99 11.43
C THR A 122 -0.08 22.37 11.08
N ASP A 123 -1.08 23.17 10.71
CA ASP A 123 -2.44 22.65 10.42
C ASP A 123 -2.47 21.70 9.22
N MET A 124 -1.72 22.05 8.16
CA MET A 124 -1.58 21.19 6.98
C MET A 124 -0.83 19.91 7.31
N ALA A 125 0.24 20.01 8.12
CA ALA A 125 1.00 18.85 8.57
C ALA A 125 0.12 17.91 9.38
N ARG A 126 -0.64 18.42 10.36
CA ARG A 126 -1.55 17.64 11.18
C ARG A 126 -2.58 16.88 10.34
N THR A 127 -3.22 17.58 9.40
CA THR A 127 -4.24 17.00 8.52
C THR A 127 -3.65 15.90 7.63
N ALA A 128 -2.54 16.19 6.95
CA ALA A 128 -1.89 15.23 6.06
C ALA A 128 -1.33 14.02 6.81
N CYS A 129 -0.75 14.22 8.01
CA CYS A 129 -0.25 13.11 8.80
C CYS A 129 -1.40 12.20 9.27
N ALA A 130 -2.49 12.78 9.78
CA ALA A 130 -3.65 12.01 10.25
C ALA A 130 -4.23 11.17 9.10
N GLN A 131 -4.41 11.78 7.93
CA GLN A 131 -4.86 11.08 6.72
C GLN A 131 -3.94 9.92 6.34
N ALA A 132 -2.62 10.14 6.30
CA ALA A 132 -1.65 9.10 5.98
C ALA A 132 -1.71 7.94 7.00
N VAL A 133 -1.77 8.27 8.30
CA VAL A 133 -1.86 7.26 9.36
C VAL A 133 -3.16 6.45 9.27
N ASP A 134 -4.29 7.04 8.92
CA ASP A 134 -5.55 6.31 8.75
C ASP A 134 -5.60 5.42 7.50
N LEU A 135 -4.85 5.78 6.45
CA LEU A 135 -4.71 4.98 5.24
C LEU A 135 -3.81 3.75 5.47
N TYR A 136 -2.83 3.83 6.36
CA TYR A 136 -1.95 2.71 6.69
C TYR A 136 -2.60 1.78 7.72
N ARG A 137 -3.38 0.80 7.24
CA ARG A 137 -4.11 -0.14 8.10
C ARG A 137 -3.33 -1.41 8.45
N GLY A 138 -2.24 -1.67 7.74
CA GLY A 138 -1.36 -2.81 7.98
C GLY A 138 -0.23 -2.88 6.96
N GLU A 139 0.56 -3.94 7.05
CA GLU A 139 1.66 -4.21 6.12
C GLU A 139 1.15 -4.28 4.67
N PHE A 140 1.98 -3.89 3.70
CA PHE A 140 1.65 -4.02 2.28
C PHE A 140 1.62 -5.49 1.84
N LEU A 141 0.44 -5.98 1.43
CA LEU A 141 0.20 -7.36 0.97
C LEU A 141 0.73 -8.46 1.92
N PRO A 142 0.30 -8.54 3.18
CA PRO A 142 0.90 -9.43 4.19
C PRO A 142 0.83 -10.92 3.82
N ALA A 143 -0.12 -11.30 2.96
CA ALA A 143 -0.29 -12.68 2.48
C ALA A 143 0.73 -13.12 1.41
N SER A 144 1.55 -12.21 0.87
CA SER A 144 2.61 -12.55 -0.09
C SER A 144 3.99 -12.49 0.56
N TYR A 145 4.90 -13.33 0.06
CA TYR A 145 6.29 -13.43 0.54
C TYR A 145 7.31 -13.16 -0.57
N ASP A 146 6.88 -12.56 -1.67
CA ASP A 146 7.77 -12.30 -2.80
C ASP A 146 8.87 -11.28 -2.41
N GLU A 147 10.13 -11.56 -2.74
CA GLU A 147 11.29 -10.75 -2.30
C GLU A 147 11.21 -9.28 -2.70
N TRP A 148 10.62 -8.99 -3.87
CA TRP A 148 10.47 -7.63 -4.36
C TRP A 148 9.58 -6.75 -3.46
N LEU A 149 8.75 -7.37 -2.61
CA LEU A 149 7.90 -6.66 -1.64
C LEU A 149 8.70 -6.16 -0.44
N LEU A 150 9.83 -6.78 -0.10
CA LEU A 150 10.57 -6.46 1.14
C LEU A 150 11.03 -5.01 1.16
N ALA A 151 11.65 -4.55 0.08
CA ALA A 151 12.12 -3.16 -0.02
C ALA A 151 10.97 -2.15 0.04
N GLU A 152 9.84 -2.48 -0.60
CA GLU A 152 8.67 -1.60 -0.62
C GLU A 152 7.95 -1.56 0.73
N ARG A 153 7.83 -2.70 1.41
CA ARG A 153 7.29 -2.76 2.78
C ARG A 153 8.12 -1.95 3.75
N GLU A 154 9.44 -2.08 3.69
CA GLU A 154 10.32 -1.31 4.59
C GLU A 154 10.21 0.20 4.31
N ARG A 155 10.20 0.60 3.03
CA ARG A 155 9.99 2.00 2.63
C ARG A 155 8.67 2.56 3.18
N LEU A 156 7.58 1.81 3.05
CA LEU A 156 6.25 2.21 3.51
C LEU A 156 6.16 2.23 5.04
N ARG A 157 6.75 1.24 5.71
CA ARG A 157 6.82 1.16 7.18
C ARG A 157 7.58 2.36 7.74
N GLN A 158 8.73 2.72 7.17
CA GLN A 158 9.50 3.87 7.63
C GLN A 158 8.73 5.17 7.45
N ALA A 159 8.10 5.38 6.28
CA ALA A 159 7.26 6.55 6.05
C ALA A 159 6.09 6.65 7.04
N PHE A 160 5.51 5.51 7.42
CA PHE A 160 4.44 5.44 8.42
C PHE A 160 4.94 5.82 9.82
N LEU A 161 6.10 5.31 10.25
CA LEU A 161 6.71 5.65 11.53
C LEU A 161 7.09 7.13 11.62
N ASP A 162 7.72 7.68 10.57
CA ASP A 162 8.08 9.10 10.51
C ASP A 162 6.83 9.99 10.62
N THR A 163 5.74 9.59 9.95
CA THR A 163 4.46 10.32 10.00
C THR A 163 3.82 10.25 11.38
N LEU A 164 3.86 9.08 12.05
CA LEU A 164 3.38 8.93 13.43
C LEU A 164 4.18 9.77 14.40
N GLU A 165 5.51 9.79 14.29
CA GLU A 165 6.37 10.61 15.14
C GLU A 165 6.01 12.10 15.03
N HIS A 166 5.79 12.59 13.80
CA HIS A 166 5.32 13.95 13.58
C HIS A 166 3.97 14.23 14.23
N LEU A 167 2.99 13.32 14.11
CA LEU A 167 1.69 13.48 14.79
C LEU A 167 1.82 13.56 16.29
N VAL A 168 2.64 12.70 16.90
CA VAL A 168 2.84 12.72 18.35
C VAL A 168 3.40 14.07 18.78
N ILE A 169 4.41 14.60 18.07
CA ILE A 169 4.99 15.93 18.35
C ILE A 169 3.96 17.05 18.18
N LEU A 170 3.16 17.02 17.11
CA LEU A 170 2.13 18.03 16.85
C LEU A 170 1.07 18.04 17.96
N CYS A 171 0.56 16.86 18.34
CA CYS A 171 -0.41 16.72 19.43
C CYS A 171 0.15 17.19 20.77
N GLU A 172 1.42 16.89 21.07
CA GLU A 172 2.11 17.40 22.27
C GLU A 172 2.17 18.92 22.32
N ASN A 173 2.56 19.55 21.20
CA ASN A 173 2.65 21.01 21.09
C ASN A 173 1.28 21.69 21.25
N GLU A 174 0.23 21.04 20.76
CA GLU A 174 -1.17 21.47 20.90
C GLU A 174 -1.78 21.13 22.27
N ARG A 175 -1.03 20.40 23.12
CA ARG A 175 -1.49 19.86 24.41
C ARG A 175 -2.66 18.88 24.31
N ASP A 176 -2.85 18.25 23.14
CA ASP A 176 -3.76 17.13 22.92
C ASP A 176 -3.06 15.82 23.32
N TYR A 177 -2.81 15.67 24.61
CA TYR A 177 -2.13 14.50 25.17
C TYR A 177 -2.87 13.18 24.91
N PRO A 178 -4.22 13.10 24.95
CA PRO A 178 -4.93 11.87 24.59
C PRO A 178 -4.59 11.39 23.16
N ALA A 179 -4.60 12.29 22.18
CA ALA A 179 -4.22 11.95 20.81
C ALA A 179 -2.73 11.56 20.71
N ALA A 180 -1.84 12.29 21.39
CA ALA A 180 -0.41 11.98 21.43
C ALA A 180 -0.15 10.56 21.96
N VAL A 181 -0.83 10.16 23.04
CA VAL A 181 -0.75 8.80 23.60
C VAL A 181 -1.25 7.77 22.60
N GLN A 182 -2.39 8.01 21.95
CA GLN A 182 -2.95 7.07 20.96
C GLN A 182 -1.96 6.83 19.80
N TYR A 183 -1.39 7.89 19.24
CA TYR A 183 -0.43 7.76 18.14
C TYR A 183 0.91 7.14 18.59
N ALA A 184 1.40 7.46 19.78
CA ALA A 184 2.62 6.85 20.31
C ALA A 184 2.44 5.35 20.62
N GLN A 185 1.27 4.94 21.12
CA GLN A 185 0.94 3.51 21.24
C GLN A 185 0.88 2.83 19.87
N ARG A 186 0.29 3.48 18.86
CA ARG A 186 0.25 2.94 17.49
C ARG A 186 1.64 2.82 16.88
N PHE A 187 2.53 3.77 17.15
CA PHE A 187 3.96 3.69 16.81
C PHE A 187 4.59 2.45 17.42
N LEU A 188 4.43 2.21 18.72
CA LEU A 188 5.02 1.04 19.39
C LEU A 188 4.45 -0.30 18.93
N ARG A 189 3.22 -0.34 18.40
CA ARG A 189 2.71 -1.58 17.75
C ARG A 189 3.45 -1.88 16.45
N ALA A 190 3.92 -0.85 15.74
CA ALA A 190 4.67 -0.98 14.49
C ALA A 190 6.18 -1.10 14.71
N ASP A 191 6.72 -0.52 15.80
CA ASP A 191 8.10 -0.68 16.24
C ASP A 191 8.18 -0.87 17.78
N PRO A 192 8.03 -2.13 18.25
CA PRO A 192 8.01 -2.44 19.69
C PRO A 192 9.33 -2.18 20.43
N LEU A 193 10.43 -1.92 19.72
CA LEU A 193 11.76 -1.72 20.30
C LEU A 193 12.16 -0.25 20.39
N HIS A 194 11.27 0.67 20.02
CA HIS A 194 11.60 2.10 19.96
C HIS A 194 11.61 2.79 21.34
N GLU A 195 12.78 2.82 21.98
CA GLU A 195 12.97 3.35 23.34
C GLU A 195 12.48 4.81 23.50
N THR A 196 12.77 5.68 22.52
CA THR A 196 12.36 7.09 22.56
C THR A 196 10.85 7.24 22.70
N THR A 197 10.07 6.37 22.05
CA THR A 197 8.60 6.42 22.11
C THR A 197 8.08 5.93 23.45
N TYR A 198 8.71 4.90 24.06
CA TYR A 198 8.39 4.50 25.43
C TYR A 198 8.63 5.63 26.44
N ARG A 199 9.81 6.26 26.38
CA ARG A 199 10.13 7.39 27.28
C ARG A 199 9.14 8.54 27.11
N ARG A 200 8.71 8.79 25.87
CA ARG A 200 7.70 9.81 25.56
C ARG A 200 6.34 9.46 26.16
N LEU A 201 5.87 8.22 26.01
CA LEU A 201 4.63 7.75 26.66
C LEU A 201 4.67 7.87 28.19
N MET A 202 5.80 7.52 28.82
CA MET A 202 5.95 7.68 30.27
C MET A 202 5.78 9.14 30.71
N ARG A 203 6.29 10.11 29.93
CA ARG A 203 6.11 11.54 30.19
C ARG A 203 4.68 12.02 29.96
N LEU A 204 3.99 11.46 28.97
CA LEU A 204 2.59 11.81 28.66
C LEU A 204 1.60 11.32 29.72
N TYR A 205 1.94 10.27 30.47
CA TYR A 205 1.12 9.74 31.56
C TYR A 205 1.45 10.33 32.95
N ALA A 206 2.57 11.05 33.07
CA ALA A 206 3.01 11.65 34.33
C ALA A 206 2.23 12.94 34.63
#